data_AF-A0A939TW06-F1
#
_entry.id   AF-A0A939TW06-F1
#
_cell.length_a   1.000
_cell.length_b   1.000
_cell.length_c   1.000
_cell.angle_alpha   90.00
_cell.angle_beta   90.00
_cell.angle_gamma   90.00
#
_symmetry.space_group_name_H-M   'P 1'
#
loop_
_entity.id
_entity.type
_entity.pdbx_description
1 polymer ?
#
loop_
_entity_poly.entity_id
_entity_poly.type
_entity_poly.pdbx_seq_one_letter_code
_entity_poly.pdbx_strand_id
1 'polypeptide(L)'
;MDSDTAVQWELVNTPVGEEWSGRARYAAAMFFHKRGEMDAATLEIYRYLARLDFEDPLAALKRYKIGDDWIARVQAGRSTR
;
A
#
# COMPACT_ATOMS: atom_id res chain seq x y z
N MET A 1 2.19 -7.65 16.28
CA MET A 1 2.61 -7.63 14.86
C MET A 1 4.04 -8.13 14.86
N ASP A 2 4.37 -9.10 14.03
CA ASP A 2 5.77 -9.59 13.92
C ASP A 2 6.68 -8.51 13.31
N SER A 3 8.00 -8.56 13.57
CA SER A 3 8.94 -7.49 13.19
C SER A 3 8.90 -7.19 11.69
N ASP A 4 8.83 -8.23 10.87
CA ASP A 4 8.77 -8.10 9.42
C ASP A 4 7.47 -7.42 8.99
N THR A 5 6.35 -7.78 9.61
CA THR A 5 5.05 -7.18 9.27
C THR A 5 5.02 -5.69 9.62
N ALA A 6 5.67 -5.28 10.72
CA ALA A 6 5.80 -3.86 11.08
C ALA A 6 6.62 -3.08 10.04
N VAL A 7 7.77 -3.61 9.61
CA VAL A 7 8.60 -2.98 8.57
C VAL A 7 7.84 -2.84 7.26
N GLN A 8 7.16 -3.90 6.80
CA GLN A 8 6.37 -3.84 5.57
C GLN A 8 5.20 -2.87 5.69
N TRP A 9 4.62 -2.72 6.89
CA TRP A 9 3.57 -1.74 7.12
C TRP A 9 4.07 -0.30 6.99
N GLU A 10 5.30 -0.02 7.39
CA GLU A 10 5.92 1.30 7.18
C GLU A 10 6.21 1.55 5.71
N LEU A 11 6.79 0.56 5.01
CA LEU A 11 7.12 0.65 3.58
C LEU A 11 5.88 0.82 2.69
N VAL A 12 4.76 0.15 3.00
CA VAL A 12 3.52 0.33 2.22
C VAL A 12 2.88 1.71 2.42
N ASN A 13 3.28 2.41 3.50
CA ASN A 13 2.87 3.77 3.84
C ASN A 13 3.94 4.83 3.54
N THR A 14 5.04 4.49 2.84
CA THR A 14 6.07 5.47 2.45
C THR A 14 5.42 6.68 1.77
N PRO A 15 5.76 7.92 2.18
CA PRO A 15 5.20 9.13 1.60
C PRO A 15 5.33 9.21 0.06
N VAL A 16 4.39 9.92 -0.57
CA VAL A 16 4.46 10.22 -2.00
C VAL A 16 5.54 11.27 -2.26
N GLY A 17 6.19 11.18 -3.43
CA GLY A 17 7.22 12.13 -3.89
C GLY A 17 8.64 11.82 -3.42
N GLU A 18 8.84 10.87 -2.51
CA GLU A 18 10.16 10.33 -2.21
C GLU A 18 10.66 9.48 -3.39
N GLU A 19 11.94 9.63 -3.75
CA GLU A 19 12.55 8.86 -4.84
C GLU A 19 12.43 7.36 -4.56
N TRP A 20 11.95 6.58 -5.55
CA TRP A 20 11.73 5.13 -5.45
C TRP A 20 10.60 4.70 -4.51
N SER A 21 9.84 5.63 -3.92
CA SER A 21 8.77 5.31 -2.98
C SER A 21 7.64 4.47 -3.59
N GLY A 22 7.35 4.62 -4.89
CA GLY A 22 6.39 3.76 -5.59
C GLY A 22 6.81 2.30 -5.56
N ARG A 23 8.10 2.02 -5.80
CA ARG A 23 8.64 0.64 -5.77
C ARG A 23 8.68 0.07 -4.37
N ALA A 24 9.02 0.88 -3.38
CA ALA A 24 8.99 0.49 -1.96
C ALA A 24 7.57 0.08 -1.54
N ARG A 25 6.57 0.92 -1.85
CA ARG A 25 5.16 0.63 -1.58
C ARG A 25 4.70 -0.66 -2.27
N TYR A 26 5.08 -0.87 -3.53
CA TYR A 26 4.72 -2.10 -4.26
C TYR A 26 5.38 -3.36 -3.68
N ALA A 27 6.66 -3.30 -3.34
CA ALA A 27 7.36 -4.43 -2.72
C ALA A 27 6.70 -4.84 -1.39
N ALA A 28 6.28 -3.86 -0.59
CA ALA A 28 5.53 -4.10 0.63
C ALA A 28 4.10 -4.61 0.38
N ALA A 29 3.40 -4.07 -0.62
CA ALA A 29 2.08 -4.57 -1.03
C ALA A 29 2.12 -6.05 -1.44
N MET A 30 3.18 -6.47 -2.16
CA MET A 30 3.42 -7.88 -2.50
C MET A 30 3.52 -8.78 -1.27
N PHE A 31 4.14 -8.31 -0.19
CA PHE A 31 4.23 -9.07 1.07
C PHE A 31 2.83 -9.35 1.64
N PHE A 32 1.98 -8.32 1.73
CA PHE A 32 0.61 -8.48 2.24
C PHE A 32 -0.24 -9.36 1.32
N HIS A 33 -0.10 -9.21 0.00
CA HIS A 33 -0.83 -10.04 -0.96
C HIS A 33 -0.46 -11.53 -0.85
N LYS A 34 0.83 -11.86 -0.75
CA LYS A 34 1.30 -13.25 -0.59
C LYS A 34 0.78 -13.92 0.68
N ARG A 35 0.36 -13.14 1.68
CA ARG A 35 -0.21 -13.62 2.95
C ARG A 35 -1.74 -13.69 2.91
N GLY A 36 -2.38 -13.34 1.80
CA GLY A 36 -3.84 -13.26 1.68
C GLY A 36 -4.45 -12.05 2.39
N GLU A 37 -3.63 -11.08 2.81
CA GLU A 37 -4.07 -9.88 3.54
C GLU A 37 -4.42 -8.69 2.65
N MET A 38 -4.17 -8.83 1.34
CA MET A 38 -4.47 -7.85 0.30
C MET A 38 -4.92 -8.60 -0.95
N ASP A 39 -6.04 -8.19 -1.55
CA ASP A 39 -6.55 -8.82 -2.77
C ASP A 39 -5.70 -8.45 -4.01
N ALA A 40 -5.86 -9.23 -5.09
CA ALA A 40 -5.09 -9.05 -6.31
C ALA A 40 -5.39 -7.71 -7.02
N ALA A 41 -6.63 -7.23 -6.99
CA ALA A 41 -7.00 -5.96 -7.65
C ALA A 41 -6.37 -4.77 -6.93
N THR A 42 -6.31 -4.80 -5.60
CA THR A 42 -5.58 -3.82 -4.79
C THR A 42 -4.10 -3.83 -5.13
N LEU A 43 -3.47 -5.03 -5.18
CA LEU A 43 -2.06 -5.16 -5.54
C LEU A 43 -1.75 -4.57 -6.93
N GLU A 44 -2.63 -4.79 -7.91
CA GLU A 44 -2.43 -4.28 -9.28
C GLU A 44 -2.36 -2.74 -9.35
N ILE A 45 -3.11 -2.03 -8.49
CA ILE A 45 -2.97 -0.58 -8.36
C ILE A 45 -1.57 -0.21 -7.88
N TYR A 46 -1.07 -0.87 -6.82
CA TYR A 46 0.30 -0.65 -6.35
C TYR A 46 1.34 -0.98 -7.44
N ARG A 47 1.14 -2.05 -8.21
CA ARG A 47 2.03 -2.43 -9.33
C ARG A 47 2.09 -1.35 -10.40
N TYR A 48 0.94 -0.81 -10.80
CA TYR A 48 0.87 0.25 -11.80
C TYR A 48 1.57 1.53 -11.32
N LEU A 49 1.34 1.90 -10.06
CA LEU A 49 1.94 3.08 -9.44
C LEU A 49 3.40 2.91 -9.02
N ALA A 50 3.99 1.72 -9.18
CA ALA A 50 5.36 1.44 -8.74
C ALA A 50 6.42 2.33 -9.39
N ARG A 51 6.12 2.92 -10.55
CA ARG A 51 7.01 3.85 -11.27
C ARG A 51 6.62 5.32 -11.11
N LEU A 52 5.59 5.61 -10.34
CA LEU A 52 4.97 6.92 -10.19
C LEU A 52 5.06 7.36 -8.73
N ASP A 53 6.25 7.82 -8.33
CA ASP A 53 6.56 8.09 -6.92
C ASP A 53 5.63 9.15 -6.29
N PHE A 54 5.09 10.07 -7.10
CA PHE A 54 4.19 11.16 -6.67
C PHE A 54 2.71 10.78 -6.59
N GLU A 55 2.31 9.57 -7.01
CA GLU A 55 0.91 9.15 -7.02
C GLU A 55 0.51 8.48 -5.70
N ASP A 56 -0.66 8.85 -5.17
CA ASP A 56 -1.23 8.27 -3.95
C ASP A 56 -2.05 7.00 -4.27
N PRO A 57 -1.61 5.81 -3.84
CA PRO A 57 -2.36 4.58 -4.06
C PRO A 57 -3.74 4.58 -3.40
N LEU A 58 -3.94 5.22 -2.24
CA LEU A 58 -5.26 5.26 -1.60
C LEU A 58 -6.24 6.13 -2.38
N ALA A 59 -5.77 7.22 -2.99
CA ALA A 59 -6.60 8.04 -3.88
C ALA A 59 -7.00 7.26 -5.13
N ALA A 60 -6.07 6.51 -5.74
CA ALA A 60 -6.36 5.65 -6.89
C ALA A 60 -7.36 4.54 -6.55
N LEU A 61 -7.16 3.81 -5.45
CA LEU A 61 -8.05 2.74 -4.98
C LEU A 61 -9.48 3.27 -4.77
N LYS A 62 -9.64 4.41 -4.09
CA LYS A 62 -10.93 5.08 -3.91
C LYS A 62 -11.58 5.46 -5.23
N ARG A 63 -10.81 6.02 -6.16
CA ARG A 63 -11.29 6.43 -7.50
C ARG A 63 -11.87 5.25 -8.27
N TYR A 64 -11.19 4.10 -8.22
CA TYR A 64 -11.61 2.89 -8.94
C TYR A 64 -12.56 1.98 -8.15
N LYS A 65 -12.86 2.31 -6.88
CA LYS A 65 -13.72 1.53 -5.97
C LYS A 65 -13.21 0.10 -5.81
N ILE A 66 -11.92 -0.03 -5.50
CA ILE A 66 -11.21 -1.29 -5.29
C ILE A 66 -10.58 -1.25 -3.89
N GLY A 67 -10.59 -2.38 -3.18
CA GLY A 67 -9.80 -2.55 -1.97
C GLY A 67 -10.34 -1.79 -0.75
N ASP A 68 -11.67 -1.69 -0.60
CA ASP A 68 -12.29 -0.95 0.51
C ASP A 68 -11.79 -1.41 1.89
N ASP A 69 -11.63 -2.72 2.09
CA ASP A 69 -11.09 -3.30 3.33
C ASP A 69 -9.63 -2.87 3.56
N TRP A 70 -8.83 -2.81 2.50
CA TRP A 70 -7.44 -2.37 2.59
C TRP A 70 -7.35 -0.87 2.91
N ILE A 71 -8.17 -0.04 2.25
CA ILE A 71 -8.26 1.40 2.54
C ILE A 71 -8.62 1.61 4.02
N ALA A 72 -9.64 0.92 4.51
CA ALA A 72 -10.08 1.02 5.91
C ALA A 72 -8.95 0.63 6.88
N ARG A 73 -8.25 -0.47 6.60
CA ARG A 73 -7.10 -0.92 7.42
C ARG A 73 -5.99 0.13 7.48
N VAL A 74 -5.61 0.72 6.34
CA VAL A 74 -4.56 1.75 6.30
C VAL A 74 -4.99 3.00 7.05
N GLN A 75 -6.25 3.44 6.89
CA GLN A 75 -6.78 4.60 7.60
C GLN A 75 -6.87 4.38 9.12
N ALA A 76 -7.27 3.19 9.56
CA ALA A 76 -7.26 2.82 10.96
C ALA A 76 -5.85 2.90 11.55
N GLY A 77 -4.84 2.38 10.84
CA GLY A 77 -3.43 2.44 11.27
C GLY A 77 -2.83 3.85 11.30
N ARG A 78 -3.35 4.80 10.51
CA ARG A 78 -2.94 6.21 10.56
C ARG A 78 -3.58 6.99 11.69
N SER A 79 -4.74 6.57 12.19
CA SER A 79 -5.46 7.25 13.28
C SER A 79 -4.85 6.96 14.65
N THR A 80 -4.00 5.94 14.75
CA THR A 80 -3.33 5.50 15.98
C THR A 80 -1.89 6.02 16.12
N ARG A 81 -1.42 6.86 15.19
CA ARG A 81 -0.09 7.50 15.21
C ARG A 81 -0.20 8.98 15.53
#